data_AF-A0A9E2BPY1-F1
#
_entry.id   AF-A0A9E2BPY1-F1
#
_cell.length_a   1.000
_cell.length_b   1.000
_cell.length_c   1.000
_cell.angle_alpha   90.00
_cell.angle_beta   90.00
_cell.angle_gamma   90.00
#
_symmetry.space_group_name_H-M   'P 1'
#
loop_
_entity.id
_entity.type
_entity.pdbx_description
1 polymer ?
#
loop_
_entity_poly.entity_id
_entity_poly.type
_entity_poly.pdbx_seq_one_letter_code
_entity_poly.pdbx_strand_id
1 'polypeptide(L)'
;MKLQRSPSIFRHPLAAILLLCAAEAIATTTATTYVANSDVAFKQAMEQHKLGNWSHAYGRFSALADGGDAEAARIALFMLRHGSEMYGLKWGASQPQIDQWTKLALQPKPSLEAVSGD
;
A
#
# COMPACT_ATOMS: atom_id res chain seq x y z
N MET A 1 3.57 -9.99 74.51
CA MET A 1 3.42 -10.93 73.37
C MET A 1 3.58 -10.12 72.09
N LYS A 2 4.35 -10.64 71.12
CA LYS A 2 5.14 -9.86 70.14
C LYS A 2 4.31 -9.10 69.09
N LEU A 3 4.72 -7.85 68.87
CA LEU A 3 4.46 -7.00 67.70
C LEU A 3 5.11 -7.60 66.45
N GLN A 4 4.42 -7.66 65.31
CA GLN A 4 5.07 -7.56 63.99
C GLN A 4 4.15 -6.85 62.98
N ARG A 5 4.34 -5.54 62.87
CA ARG A 5 4.07 -4.72 61.68
C ARG A 5 5.45 -4.29 61.19
N SER A 6 5.83 -4.66 59.97
CA SER A 6 7.11 -4.29 59.35
C SER A 6 7.10 -4.66 57.85
N PRO A 7 7.96 -4.08 57.00
CA PRO A 7 7.63 -2.85 56.27
C PRO A 7 7.94 -2.93 54.76
N SER A 8 7.58 -1.84 54.07
CA SER A 8 8.12 -1.30 52.80
C SER A 8 9.46 -1.88 52.33
N ILE A 9 9.64 -2.09 51.02
CA ILE A 9 10.83 -1.66 50.26
C ILE A 9 10.53 -1.71 48.75
N PHE A 10 10.51 -0.51 48.17
CA PHE A 10 10.79 -0.12 46.79
C PHE A 10 11.78 -1.07 46.06
N ARG A 11 11.39 -1.58 44.89
CA ARG A 11 12.35 -1.91 43.81
C ARG A 11 11.62 -2.08 42.48
N HIS A 12 11.25 -0.96 41.88
CA HIS A 12 11.13 -0.85 40.43
C HIS A 12 12.39 -0.08 39.98
N PRO A 13 12.82 0.00 38.69
CA PRO A 13 12.41 -0.71 37.47
C PRO A 13 13.60 -0.92 36.49
N LEU A 14 14.10 -2.13 36.19
CA LEU A 14 15.24 -2.23 35.24
C LEU A 14 15.26 -3.42 34.26
N ALA A 15 14.23 -4.25 34.21
CA ALA A 15 14.22 -5.42 33.30
C ALA A 15 13.21 -5.33 32.13
N ALA A 16 12.38 -4.29 32.06
CA ALA A 16 11.29 -4.21 31.09
C ALA A 16 11.45 -3.08 30.03
N ILE A 17 12.65 -2.52 29.87
CA ILE A 17 12.92 -1.43 28.90
C ILE A 17 13.95 -1.86 27.82
N LEU A 18 14.32 -3.14 27.76
CA LEU A 18 15.30 -3.64 26.76
C LEU A 18 14.72 -4.64 25.75
N LEU A 19 13.40 -4.73 25.63
CA LEU A 19 12.75 -5.63 24.65
C LEU A 19 11.60 -4.98 23.89
N LEU A 20 11.65 -3.65 23.69
CA LEU A 20 10.62 -2.89 22.98
C LEU A 20 11.18 -1.91 21.90
N CYS A 21 12.44 -2.03 21.48
CA CYS A 21 13.02 -1.15 20.44
C CYS A 21 13.30 -1.85 19.09
N ALA A 22 13.05 -3.16 18.94
CA ALA A 22 13.37 -3.88 17.71
C ALA A 22 12.17 -4.20 16.81
N ALA A 23 10.94 -3.80 17.19
CA ALA A 23 9.74 -4.07 16.39
C ALA A 23 9.40 -2.93 15.41
N GLU A 24 9.87 -1.70 15.65
CA GLU A 24 9.49 -0.54 14.84
C GLU A 24 10.28 -0.42 13.52
N ALA A 25 11.46 -1.04 13.41
CA ALA A 25 12.30 -0.94 12.21
C ALA A 25 11.78 -1.75 11.00
N ILE A 26 10.87 -2.71 11.21
CA ILE A 26 10.41 -3.60 10.14
C ILE A 26 9.29 -2.94 9.32
N ALA A 27 8.44 -2.11 9.94
CA ALA A 27 7.31 -1.47 9.26
C ALA A 27 7.76 -0.48 8.17
N THR A 28 8.78 0.32 8.44
CA THR A 28 9.28 1.34 7.51
C THR A 28 9.97 0.74 6.28
N THR A 29 10.66 -0.39 6.45
CA THR A 29 11.34 -1.07 5.33
C THR A 29 10.33 -1.66 4.34
N THR A 30 9.24 -2.26 4.84
CA THR A 30 8.24 -2.90 3.98
C THR A 30 7.45 -1.91 3.11
N ALA A 31 7.10 -0.73 3.63
CA ALA A 31 6.36 0.28 2.88
C ALA A 31 7.20 0.82 1.70
N THR A 32 8.48 1.12 1.94
CA THR A 32 9.37 1.65 0.89
C THR A 32 9.66 0.64 -0.21
N THR A 33 9.89 -0.64 0.13
CA THR A 33 10.07 -1.69 -0.88
C THR A 33 8.80 -1.93 -1.70
N TYR A 34 7.63 -1.85 -1.06
CA TYR A 34 6.35 -1.95 -1.77
C TYR A 34 6.17 -0.83 -2.79
N VAL A 35 6.40 0.43 -2.40
CA VAL A 35 6.29 1.60 -3.31
C VAL A 35 7.29 1.50 -4.48
N ALA A 36 8.54 1.11 -4.22
CA ALA A 36 9.52 0.94 -5.29
C ALA A 36 9.12 -0.17 -6.28
N ASN A 37 8.58 -1.29 -5.78
CA ASN A 37 8.11 -2.39 -6.62
C ASN A 37 6.84 -2.03 -7.41
N SER A 38 5.90 -1.28 -6.79
CA SER A 38 4.70 -0.82 -7.48
C SER A 38 5.05 0.15 -8.61
N ASP A 39 6.05 1.02 -8.42
CA ASP A 39 6.56 1.91 -9.46
C ASP A 39 7.16 1.17 -10.67
N VAL A 40 7.96 0.13 -10.42
CA VAL A 40 8.53 -0.70 -11.51
C VAL A 40 7.42 -1.42 -12.27
N ALA A 41 6.48 -2.03 -11.55
CA ALA A 41 5.34 -2.73 -12.15
C ALA A 41 4.43 -1.77 -12.94
N PHE A 42 4.21 -0.56 -12.43
CA PHE A 42 3.45 0.49 -13.10
C PHE A 42 4.13 0.91 -14.41
N LYS A 43 5.45 1.16 -14.39
CA LYS A 43 6.22 1.48 -15.60
C LYS A 43 6.09 0.36 -16.65
N GLN A 44 6.19 -0.90 -16.24
CA GLN A 44 5.99 -2.03 -17.15
C GLN A 44 4.58 -2.07 -17.75
N ALA A 45 3.55 -1.77 -16.96
CA ALA A 45 2.17 -1.69 -17.45
C ALA A 45 2.01 -0.57 -18.49
N MET A 46 2.62 0.59 -18.25
CA MET A 46 2.66 1.70 -19.21
C MET A 46 3.37 1.34 -20.51
N GLU A 47 4.47 0.60 -20.46
CA GLU A 47 5.13 0.14 -21.68
C GLU A 47 4.24 -0.82 -22.49
N GLN A 48 3.54 -1.76 -21.83
CA GLN A 48 2.56 -2.61 -22.53
C GLN A 48 1.42 -1.78 -23.14
N HIS A 49 0.96 -0.74 -22.45
CA HIS A 49 -0.08 0.16 -22.95
C HIS A 49 0.38 0.90 -24.22
N LYS A 50 1.60 1.45 -24.22
CA LYS A 50 2.22 2.12 -25.37
C LYS A 50 2.40 1.20 -26.57
N LEU A 51 2.75 -0.06 -26.33
CA LEU A 51 2.92 -1.07 -27.38
C LEU A 51 1.61 -1.57 -27.99
N GLY A 52 0.44 -1.09 -27.52
CA GLY A 52 -0.86 -1.55 -28.00
C GLY A 52 -1.36 -2.84 -27.32
N ASN A 53 -0.62 -3.37 -26.35
CA ASN A 53 -0.98 -4.59 -25.62
C ASN A 53 -1.98 -4.29 -24.49
N TRP A 54 -3.10 -3.66 -24.83
CA TRP A 54 -4.03 -3.06 -23.86
C TRP A 54 -4.63 -4.07 -22.88
N SER A 55 -4.91 -5.31 -23.31
CA SER A 55 -5.41 -6.35 -22.40
C SER A 55 -4.38 -6.73 -21.32
N HIS A 56 -3.11 -6.83 -21.68
CA HIS A 56 -2.04 -7.12 -20.73
C HIS A 56 -1.77 -5.92 -19.82
N ALA A 57 -1.79 -4.71 -20.39
CA ALA A 57 -1.69 -3.48 -19.61
C ALA A 57 -2.82 -3.38 -18.57
N TYR A 58 -4.07 -3.63 -18.98
CA TYR A 58 -5.24 -3.61 -18.09
C TYR A 58 -5.06 -4.58 -16.92
N GLY A 59 -4.70 -5.84 -17.18
CA GLY A 59 -4.49 -6.83 -16.11
C GLY A 59 -3.40 -6.43 -15.11
N ARG A 60 -2.37 -5.72 -15.57
CA ARG A 60 -1.33 -5.17 -14.69
C ARG A 60 -1.82 -3.97 -13.89
N PHE A 61 -2.55 -3.05 -14.51
CA PHE A 61 -3.14 -1.91 -13.79
C PHE A 61 -4.18 -2.37 -12.76
N SER A 62 -5.02 -3.35 -13.09
CA SER A 62 -6.01 -3.90 -12.15
C SER A 62 -5.33 -4.55 -10.95
N ALA A 63 -4.26 -5.34 -11.17
CA ALA A 63 -3.52 -5.97 -10.08
C ALA A 63 -2.84 -4.94 -9.15
N LEU A 64 -2.30 -3.86 -9.73
CA LEU A 64 -1.72 -2.75 -8.96
C LEU A 64 -2.78 -1.96 -8.19
N ALA A 65 -3.95 -1.74 -8.81
CA ALA A 65 -5.08 -1.09 -8.17
C ALA A 65 -5.63 -1.92 -7.00
N ASP A 66 -5.73 -3.25 -7.16
CA ASP A 66 -6.08 -4.18 -6.09
C ASP A 66 -5.04 -4.14 -4.95
N GLY A 67 -3.76 -3.91 -5.28
CA GLY A 67 -2.69 -3.67 -4.31
C GLY A 67 -2.74 -2.29 -3.62
N GLY A 68 -3.54 -1.34 -4.11
CA GLY A 68 -3.63 0.01 -3.52
C GLY A 68 -2.89 1.11 -4.28
N ASP A 69 -2.35 0.86 -5.46
CA ASP A 69 -1.74 1.92 -6.28
C ASP A 69 -2.84 2.84 -6.86
N ALA A 70 -2.88 4.08 -6.36
CA ALA A 70 -3.90 5.06 -6.72
C ALA A 70 -3.87 5.46 -8.20
N GLU A 71 -2.69 5.52 -8.82
CA GLU A 71 -2.55 5.90 -10.23
C GLU A 71 -2.99 4.74 -11.14
N ALA A 72 -2.59 3.52 -10.80
CA ALA A 72 -3.05 2.33 -11.50
C ALA A 72 -4.59 2.19 -11.42
N ALA A 73 -5.19 2.50 -10.27
CA ALA A 73 -6.64 2.51 -10.09
C ALA A 73 -7.36 3.48 -11.03
N ARG A 74 -6.82 4.71 -11.21
CA ARG A 74 -7.37 5.69 -12.17
C ARG A 74 -7.37 5.14 -13.59
N ILE A 75 -6.25 4.57 -14.03
CA ILE A 75 -6.10 4.04 -15.39
C ILE A 75 -7.00 2.82 -15.58
N ALA A 76 -7.05 1.91 -14.62
CA ALA A 76 -7.92 0.73 -14.68
C ALA A 76 -9.41 1.13 -14.80
N LEU A 77 -9.86 2.12 -14.01
CA LEU A 77 -11.22 2.66 -14.10
C LEU A 77 -11.50 3.37 -15.44
N PHE A 78 -10.52 4.12 -15.96
CA PHE A 78 -10.63 4.75 -17.28
C PHE A 78 -10.78 3.71 -18.39
N MET A 79 -9.92 2.69 -18.40
CA MET A 79 -9.97 1.60 -19.37
C MET A 79 -11.28 0.80 -19.24
N LEU A 80 -11.74 0.53 -18.02
CA LEU A 80 -13.00 -0.17 -17.78
C LEU A 80 -14.20 0.59 -18.36
N ARG A 81 -14.23 1.92 -18.19
CA ARG A 81 -15.33 2.80 -18.64
C ARG A 81 -15.32 3.03 -20.15
N HIS A 82 -14.16 3.32 -20.72
CA HIS A 82 -14.01 3.73 -22.12
C HIS A 82 -13.47 2.62 -23.02
N GLY A 83 -13.42 1.39 -22.51
CA GLY A 83 -12.73 0.28 -23.16
C GLY A 83 -13.17 0.04 -24.59
N SER A 84 -14.49 0.00 -24.79
CA SER A 84 -15.07 -0.36 -26.08
C SER A 84 -14.91 0.74 -27.12
N GLU A 85 -14.90 2.01 -26.69
CA GLU A 85 -14.75 3.17 -27.57
C GLU A 85 -13.29 3.43 -27.94
N MET A 86 -12.38 3.33 -26.98
CA MET A 86 -10.97 3.71 -27.15
C MET A 86 -10.10 2.55 -27.65
N TYR A 87 -10.42 1.33 -27.24
CA TYR A 87 -9.58 0.15 -27.48
C TYR A 87 -10.31 -0.98 -28.22
N GLY A 88 -11.62 -0.85 -28.46
CA GLY A 88 -12.43 -1.93 -29.05
C GLY A 88 -12.55 -3.16 -28.13
N LEU A 89 -12.25 -3.02 -26.85
CA LEU A 89 -12.19 -4.11 -25.87
C LEU A 89 -13.17 -3.86 -24.73
N LYS A 90 -13.70 -4.91 -24.13
CA LYS A 90 -14.53 -4.81 -22.93
C LYS A 90 -13.82 -5.56 -21.80
N TRP A 91 -13.48 -4.82 -20.76
CA TRP A 91 -12.95 -5.38 -19.52
C TRP A 91 -14.04 -5.47 -18.46
N GLY A 92 -13.79 -6.30 -17.46
CA GLY A 92 -14.69 -6.50 -16.34
C GLY A 92 -13.94 -6.33 -15.02
N ALA A 93 -14.62 -5.72 -14.06
CA ALA A 93 -14.24 -5.70 -12.65
C ALA A 93 -15.50 -5.94 -11.83
N SER A 94 -15.35 -6.54 -10.65
CA SER A 94 -16.48 -6.70 -9.74
C SER A 94 -16.88 -5.35 -9.12
N GLN A 95 -18.13 -5.19 -8.69
CA GLN A 95 -18.57 -3.94 -8.04
C GLN A 95 -17.70 -3.56 -6.83
N PRO A 96 -17.31 -4.50 -5.93
CA PRO A 96 -16.40 -4.19 -4.83
C PRO A 96 -15.03 -3.65 -5.30
N GLN A 97 -14.46 -4.20 -6.38
CA GLN A 97 -13.22 -3.69 -6.96
C GLN A 97 -13.39 -2.27 -7.48
N ILE A 98 -14.49 -2.00 -8.20
CA ILE A 98 -14.79 -0.65 -8.72
C ILE A 98 -14.89 0.35 -7.58
N ASP A 99 -15.59 -0.01 -6.50
CA ASP A 99 -15.76 0.86 -5.32
C ASP A 99 -14.41 1.11 -4.62
N GLN A 100 -13.58 0.09 -4.48
CA GLN A 100 -12.24 0.21 -3.91
C GLN A 100 -11.33 1.10 -4.77
N TRP A 101 -11.26 0.84 -6.07
CA TRP A 101 -10.45 1.62 -7.00
C TRP A 101 -10.92 3.07 -7.06
N THR A 102 -12.22 3.31 -6.96
CA THR A 102 -12.78 4.68 -6.94
C THR A 102 -12.30 5.44 -5.71
N LYS A 103 -12.27 4.80 -4.53
CA LYS A 103 -11.73 5.41 -3.30
C LYS A 103 -10.23 5.69 -3.41
N LEU A 104 -9.47 4.75 -3.97
CA LEU A 104 -8.03 4.88 -4.19
C LEU A 104 -7.69 5.98 -5.19
N ALA A 105 -8.45 6.10 -6.28
CA ALA A 105 -8.24 7.10 -7.32
C ALA A 105 -8.37 8.55 -6.81
N LEU A 106 -9.01 8.77 -5.66
CA LEU A 106 -9.09 10.07 -4.99
C LEU A 106 -7.83 10.39 -4.16
N GLN A 107 -6.98 9.41 -3.87
CA GLN A 107 -5.78 9.59 -3.05
C GLN A 107 -4.61 10.12 -3.89
N PRO A 108 -3.79 11.04 -3.37
CA PRO A 108 -2.54 11.38 -4.02
C PRO A 108 -1.63 10.15 -4.05
N LYS A 109 -0.83 10.01 -5.11
CA LYS A 109 0.20 8.97 -5.14
C LYS A 109 1.25 9.33 -4.07
N PRO A 110 1.57 8.44 -3.12
CA PRO A 110 2.62 8.70 -2.15
C PRO A 110 3.96 8.75 -2.89
N SER A 111 4.52 9.95 -3.01
CA SER A 111 5.86 10.17 -3.53
C SER A 111 6.89 9.84 -2.46
N LEU A 112 8.00 9.20 -2.84
CA LEU A 112 9.10 8.89 -1.92
C LEU A 112 9.64 10.12 -1.17
N GLU A 113 9.45 11.33 -1.70
CA GLU A 113 9.79 12.59 -1.03
C GLU A 113 9.02 12.82 0.27
N ALA A 114 7.80 12.30 0.40
CA ALA A 114 6.97 12.45 1.60
C ALA A 114 7.39 11.50 2.75
N VAL A 115 8.20 10.47 2.46
CA VAL A 115 8.64 9.45 3.43
C VAL A 115 10.03 9.76 3.99
N SER A 116 10.74 10.73 3.43
CA SER A 116 12.11 11.08 3.84
C SER A 116 12.19 12.30 4.77
N GLY A 117 11.05 12.81 5.25
CA GLY A 117 10.97 13.97 6.13
C GLY A 117 10.54 13.59 7.53
N ASP A 118 11.42 12.97 8.30
CA ASP A 118 11.48 12.95 9.77
C ASP A 118 12.93 12.71 10.23
#